data_AF-A0A346AYS3-F1
#
_entry.id   AF-A0A346AYS3-F1
#
_cell.length_a   1.000
_cell.length_b   1.000
_cell.length_c   1.000
_cell.angle_alpha   90.00
_cell.angle_beta   90.00
_cell.angle_gamma   90.00
#
_symmetry.space_group_name_H-M   'P 1'
#
loop_
_entity.id
_entity.type
_entity.pdbx_description
1 polymer ?
#
loop_
_entity_poly.entity_id
_entity_poly.type
_entity_poly.pdbx_seq_one_letter_code
_entity_poly.pdbx_strand_id
1 'polypeptide(L)'
;MGMNGSAVQSVQYMLMDTGYLAGGADGIFGSATEDAVKRFQADYGLDVDGIVGSQTMAALSEASGREAPAEEGVGSYQRRIVMDASAYTADDPGNSGFTATGLRLRRGMVSVDPDVIPLGSQLYIEGYGYATAEDTGGSIVGNRIDLAMDSITEALNFGRREVVVYVL
;
A
#
# COMPACT_ATOMS: atom_id res chain seq x y z
N MET A 1 2.28 12.04 1.40
CA MET A 1 1.39 11.84 2.56
C MET A 1 0.38 10.78 2.16
N GLY A 2 0.57 9.55 2.64
CA GLY A 2 -0.39 8.45 2.47
C GLY A 2 -1.65 8.72 3.24
N MET A 3 -2.70 7.94 2.98
CA MET A 3 -3.89 7.92 3.82
C MET A 3 -3.43 8.00 5.28
N ASN A 4 -3.65 9.17 5.91
CA ASN A 4 -3.24 9.40 7.28
C ASN A 4 -3.80 8.24 8.10
N GLY A 5 -3.06 7.71 9.09
CA GLY A 5 -3.46 6.51 9.83
C GLY A 5 -4.92 6.51 10.31
N SER A 6 -5.53 7.70 10.48
CA SER A 6 -6.96 7.90 10.70
C SER A 6 -7.89 7.33 9.61
N ALA A 7 -7.58 7.51 8.32
CA ALA A 7 -8.40 7.02 7.21
C ALA A 7 -8.35 5.48 7.12
N VAL A 8 -7.15 4.90 7.27
CA VAL A 8 -6.99 3.45 7.39
C VAL A 8 -7.74 2.93 8.61
N GLN A 9 -7.65 3.62 9.74
CA GLN A 9 -8.34 3.24 10.96
C GLN A 9 -9.87 3.28 10.78
N SER A 10 -10.41 4.29 10.09
CA SER A 10 -11.83 4.34 9.71
C SER A 10 -12.23 3.14 8.86
N VAL A 11 -11.45 2.80 7.82
CA VAL A 11 -11.71 1.62 6.98
C VAL A 11 -11.70 0.34 7.83
N GLN A 12 -10.69 0.16 8.67
CA GLN A 12 -10.57 -1.00 9.56
C GLN A 12 -11.79 -1.10 10.49
N TYR A 13 -12.25 0.01 11.06
CA TYR A 13 -13.48 0.03 11.84
C TYR A 13 -14.70 -0.39 11.00
N MET A 14 -14.88 0.15 9.80
CA MET A 14 -16.00 -0.23 8.92
C MET A 14 -15.96 -1.71 8.54
N LEU A 15 -14.77 -2.26 8.27
CA LEU A 15 -14.58 -3.69 8.01
C LEU A 15 -14.87 -4.56 9.25
N MET A 16 -14.61 -4.06 10.45
CA MET A 16 -14.96 -4.76 11.70
C MET A 16 -16.48 -4.79 11.92
N ASP A 17 -17.16 -3.66 11.71
CA ASP A 17 -18.62 -3.57 11.88
C ASP A 17 -19.38 -4.42 10.85
N THR A 18 -18.81 -4.57 9.65
CA THR A 18 -19.33 -5.43 8.59
C THR A 18 -18.89 -6.89 8.73
N GLY A 19 -18.04 -7.22 9.72
CA GLY A 19 -17.61 -8.59 10.03
C GLY A 19 -16.47 -9.15 9.17
N TYR A 20 -15.82 -8.32 8.34
CA TYR A 20 -14.75 -8.73 7.44
C TYR A 20 -13.35 -8.68 8.06
N LEU A 21 -13.14 -7.84 9.08
CA LEU A 21 -11.86 -7.72 9.78
C LEU A 21 -12.01 -8.11 11.26
N ALA A 22 -11.13 -8.99 11.74
CA ALA A 22 -11.02 -9.35 13.15
C ALA A 22 -9.74 -8.76 13.74
N GLY A 23 -9.83 -8.04 14.85
CA GLY A 23 -8.66 -7.48 15.54
C GLY A 23 -8.84 -6.02 15.94
N GLY A 24 -7.72 -5.30 16.05
CA GLY A 24 -7.67 -3.87 16.38
C GLY A 24 -7.44 -3.00 15.15
N ALA A 25 -7.99 -1.79 15.17
CA ALA A 25 -7.78 -0.79 14.12
C ALA A 25 -6.48 -0.02 14.47
N ASP A 26 -5.35 -0.56 14.02
CA ASP A 26 -4.01 -0.03 14.26
C ASP A 26 -3.63 1.13 13.33
N GLY A 27 -4.49 1.45 12.36
CA GLY A 27 -4.24 2.47 11.34
C GLY A 27 -3.20 2.05 10.31
N ILE A 28 -2.84 0.77 10.25
CA ILE A 28 -1.88 0.20 9.30
C ILE A 28 -2.64 -0.69 8.30
N PHE A 29 -2.58 -0.34 7.03
CA PHE A 29 -3.22 -1.14 5.98
C PHE A 29 -2.28 -2.31 5.62
N GLY A 30 -2.27 -3.32 6.49
CA GLY A 30 -1.52 -4.56 6.29
C GLY A 30 -2.33 -5.64 5.55
N SER A 31 -1.72 -6.81 5.42
CA SER A 31 -2.31 -7.98 4.72
C SER A 31 -3.70 -8.36 5.24
N ALA A 32 -3.91 -8.31 6.55
CA ALA A 32 -5.21 -8.60 7.15
C ALA A 32 -6.31 -7.61 6.72
N THR A 33 -5.95 -6.32 6.59
CA THR A 33 -6.89 -5.28 6.13
C THR A 33 -7.16 -5.45 4.64
N GLU A 34 -6.14 -5.72 3.84
CA GLU A 34 -6.27 -6.01 2.41
C GLU A 34 -7.18 -7.22 2.14
N ASP A 35 -6.96 -8.33 2.85
CA ASP A 35 -7.79 -9.53 2.73
C ASP A 35 -9.25 -9.25 3.10
N ALA A 36 -9.48 -8.45 4.14
CA ALA A 36 -10.81 -8.03 4.55
C ALA A 36 -11.49 -7.17 3.47
N VAL A 37 -10.76 -6.22 2.86
CA VAL A 37 -11.25 -5.41 1.75
C VAL A 37 -11.59 -6.28 0.54
N LYS A 38 -10.73 -7.22 0.15
CA LYS A 38 -11.01 -8.11 -0.99
C LYS A 38 -12.24 -8.98 -0.76
N ARG A 39 -12.43 -9.51 0.45
CA ARG A 39 -13.65 -10.26 0.80
C ARG A 39 -14.89 -9.38 0.73
N PHE A 40 -14.82 -8.17 1.28
CA PHE A 40 -15.90 -7.20 1.19
C PHE A 40 -16.22 -6.85 -0.27
N GLN A 41 -15.21 -6.50 -1.07
CA GLN A 41 -15.38 -6.20 -2.49
C GLN A 41 -16.04 -7.36 -3.24
N ALA A 42 -15.61 -8.60 -3.00
CA ALA A 42 -16.17 -9.78 -3.64
C ALA A 42 -17.65 -9.99 -3.30
N ASP A 43 -18.01 -9.82 -2.02
CA ASP A 43 -19.39 -10.00 -1.55
C ASP A 43 -20.35 -8.90 -2.03
N TYR A 44 -19.83 -7.69 -2.27
CA TYR A 44 -20.59 -6.53 -2.74
C TYR A 44 -20.50 -6.32 -4.26
N GLY A 45 -19.87 -7.24 -5.00
CA GLY A 45 -19.78 -7.19 -6.46
C GLY A 45 -18.93 -6.04 -7.02
N LEU A 46 -17.92 -5.61 -6.25
CA LEU A 46 -16.95 -4.60 -6.65
C LEU A 46 -15.72 -5.23 -7.29
N ASP A 47 -14.87 -4.40 -7.90
CA ASP A 47 -13.54 -4.84 -8.36
C ASP A 47 -12.73 -5.34 -7.16
N VAL A 48 -12.29 -6.60 -7.20
CA VAL A 48 -11.57 -7.28 -6.10
C VAL A 48 -10.07 -7.01 -6.18
N ASP A 49 -9.70 -5.74 -6.10
CA ASP A 49 -8.31 -5.28 -6.19
C ASP A 49 -7.66 -5.08 -4.81
N GLY A 50 -8.43 -5.12 -3.72
CA GLY A 50 -7.96 -4.85 -2.36
C GLY A 50 -7.73 -3.37 -2.05
N ILE A 51 -8.13 -2.48 -2.96
CA ILE A 51 -8.01 -1.03 -2.85
C ILE A 51 -9.32 -0.46 -2.34
N VAL A 52 -9.25 0.40 -1.34
CA VAL A 52 -10.44 1.13 -0.92
C VAL A 52 -10.65 2.32 -1.85
N GLY A 53 -11.20 2.01 -3.02
CA GLY A 53 -11.67 2.95 -4.03
C GLY A 53 -12.82 3.82 -3.52
N SER A 54 -13.21 4.85 -4.27
CA SER A 54 -14.44 5.63 -3.97
C SER A 54 -15.68 4.75 -3.89
N GLN A 55 -15.79 3.75 -4.77
CA GLN A 55 -16.87 2.76 -4.77
C GLN A 55 -16.81 1.85 -3.53
N THR A 56 -15.63 1.33 -3.19
CA THR A 56 -15.43 0.49 -2.00
C THR A 56 -15.68 1.27 -0.72
N MET A 57 -15.27 2.54 -0.65
CA MET A 57 -15.51 3.43 0.47
C MET A 57 -16.99 3.72 0.65
N ALA A 58 -17.70 4.05 -0.42
CA ALA A 58 -19.13 4.28 -0.40
C ALA A 58 -19.89 3.03 0.09
N ALA A 59 -19.55 1.86 -0.46
CA ALA A 59 -20.14 0.60 -0.06
C ALA A 59 -19.83 0.26 1.42
N LEU A 60 -18.61 0.47 1.89
CA LEU A 60 -18.23 0.26 3.30
C LEU A 60 -19.01 1.18 4.23
N SER A 61 -19.12 2.46 3.87
CA SER A 61 -19.87 3.47 4.62
C SER A 61 -21.34 3.11 4.74
N GLU A 62 -21.97 2.70 3.63
CA GLU A 62 -23.36 2.24 3.60
C GLU A 62 -23.54 0.98 4.44
N ALA A 63 -22.69 -0.03 4.26
CA ALA A 63 -22.79 -1.32 4.93
C ALA A 63 -22.53 -1.24 6.44
N SER A 64 -21.58 -0.40 6.87
CA SER A 64 -21.25 -0.25 8.29
C SER A 64 -22.13 0.79 9.00
N GLY A 65 -22.93 1.58 8.27
CA GLY A 65 -23.68 2.71 8.81
C GLY A 65 -22.80 3.81 9.39
N ARG A 66 -21.52 3.90 8.97
CA ARG A 66 -20.59 4.96 9.38
C ARG A 66 -20.41 5.91 8.21
N GLU A 67 -20.32 7.21 8.48
CA GLU A 67 -19.94 8.15 7.44
C GLU A 67 -18.51 7.86 6.96
N ALA A 68 -18.34 7.86 5.64
CA ALA A 68 -17.02 7.84 5.04
C ALA A 68 -16.21 9.03 5.58
N PRO A 69 -14.92 8.84 5.93
CA PRO A 69 -14.08 9.96 6.32
C PRO A 69 -14.07 11.02 5.21
N ALA A 70 -14.18 12.30 5.60
CA ALA A 70 -14.20 13.42 4.66
C ALA A 70 -12.88 13.46 3.86
N GLU A 71 -12.96 12.95 2.62
CA GLU A 71 -12.14 13.23 1.43
C GLU A 71 -10.71 13.77 1.69
N GLU A 72 -9.77 12.88 2.01
CA GLU A 72 -8.35 13.03 1.67
C GLU A 72 -7.83 11.65 1.22
N GLY A 73 -7.91 11.38 -0.09
CA GLY A 73 -7.10 10.35 -0.74
C GLY A 73 -7.58 8.89 -0.67
N VAL A 74 -8.85 8.63 -0.33
CA VAL A 74 -9.39 7.27 -0.40
C VAL A 74 -10.07 7.02 -1.74
N GLY A 75 -9.26 6.60 -2.73
CA GLY A 75 -9.80 5.77 -3.80
C GLY A 75 -9.91 6.33 -5.22
N SER A 76 -9.18 7.38 -5.57
CA SER A 76 -8.88 7.67 -6.99
C SER A 76 -7.40 7.42 -7.22
N TYR A 77 -7.05 6.35 -7.93
CA TYR A 77 -5.72 6.25 -8.50
C TYR A 77 -5.66 7.10 -9.77
N GLN A 78 -4.64 7.93 -9.89
CA GLN A 78 -4.33 8.71 -11.09
C GLN A 78 -3.83 7.81 -12.23
N ARG A 79 -3.11 6.73 -11.91
CA ARG A 79 -2.47 5.86 -12.91
C ARG A 79 -2.25 4.44 -12.39
N ARG A 80 -2.50 3.45 -13.24
CA ARG A 80 -2.11 2.04 -13.03
C ARG A 80 -0.91 1.70 -13.91
N ILE A 81 0.13 1.11 -13.33
CA ILE A 81 1.39 0.79 -14.03
C ILE A 81 1.85 -0.61 -13.63
N VAL A 82 2.29 -1.42 -14.60
CA VAL A 82 2.97 -2.70 -14.31
C VAL A 82 4.46 -2.42 -14.14
N MET A 83 5.02 -2.82 -13.01
CA MET A 83 6.41 -2.56 -12.63
C MET A 83 7.15 -3.87 -12.33
N ASP A 84 8.43 -3.93 -12.70
CA ASP A 84 9.38 -4.98 -12.35
C ASP A 84 9.96 -4.67 -10.95
N ALA A 85 9.42 -5.32 -9.92
CA ALA A 85 9.75 -5.07 -8.53
C ALA A 85 10.78 -6.07 -7.98
N SER A 86 11.75 -5.54 -7.23
CA SER A 86 12.53 -6.29 -6.24
C SER A 86 12.14 -5.85 -4.83
N ALA A 87 12.64 -6.57 -3.83
CA ALA A 87 12.48 -6.22 -2.44
C ALA A 87 13.83 -6.26 -1.72
N TYR A 88 14.03 -5.33 -0.79
CA TYR A 88 15.26 -5.20 -0.04
C TYR A 88 14.96 -4.80 1.41
N THR A 89 15.94 -5.00 2.28
CA THR A 89 15.78 -4.74 3.72
C THR A 89 16.93 -3.92 4.26
N ALA A 90 16.67 -3.31 5.41
CA ALA A 90 17.66 -2.60 6.20
C ALA A 90 18.84 -3.51 6.61
N ASP A 91 18.55 -4.81 6.75
CA ASP A 91 19.45 -5.83 7.28
C ASP A 91 20.24 -6.56 6.18
N ASP A 92 20.06 -6.18 4.90
CA ASP A 92 20.82 -6.76 3.80
C ASP A 92 22.33 -6.45 3.93
N PRO A 93 23.23 -7.39 3.57
CA PRO A 93 24.67 -7.18 3.71
C PRO A 93 25.15 -5.94 2.95
N GLY A 94 25.70 -4.96 3.67
CA GLY A 94 26.18 -3.69 3.12
C GLY A 94 25.16 -2.55 3.14
N ASN A 95 23.94 -2.79 3.66
CA ASN A 95 22.96 -1.75 3.90
C ASN A 95 23.15 -1.15 5.32
N SER A 96 22.99 0.17 5.45
CA SER A 96 23.12 0.86 6.73
C SER A 96 21.86 0.78 7.59
N GLY A 97 20.75 0.32 7.00
CA GLY A 97 19.42 0.35 7.60
C GLY A 97 18.76 1.73 7.62
N PHE A 98 19.39 2.72 6.98
CA PHE A 98 18.88 4.08 6.83
C PHE A 98 18.81 4.45 5.35
N THR A 99 17.76 5.17 4.96
CA THR A 99 17.65 5.79 3.62
C THR A 99 18.64 6.94 3.46
N ALA A 100 18.84 7.42 2.23
CA ALA A 100 19.72 8.57 1.95
C ALA A 100 19.31 9.85 2.72
N THR A 101 18.05 9.92 3.16
CA THR A 101 17.48 11.00 3.98
C THR A 101 17.58 10.77 5.49
N GLY A 102 18.17 9.64 5.93
CA GLY A 102 18.40 9.30 7.34
C GLY A 102 17.22 8.66 8.05
N LEU A 103 16.15 8.30 7.34
CA LEU A 103 15.01 7.59 7.92
C LEU A 103 15.33 6.10 8.07
N ARG A 104 14.86 5.48 9.16
CA ARG A 104 14.88 4.02 9.28
C ARG A 104 14.05 3.42 8.16
N LEU A 105 14.68 2.55 7.38
CA LEU A 105 13.99 1.80 6.36
C LEU A 105 12.95 0.90 7.01
N ARG A 106 11.73 0.95 6.48
CA ARG A 106 10.58 0.19 6.95
C ARG A 106 9.65 -0.09 5.78
N ARG A 107 8.80 -1.10 5.92
CA ARG A 107 7.70 -1.32 4.99
C ARG A 107 6.87 -0.04 4.78
N GLY A 108 6.42 0.15 3.55
CA GLY A 108 5.73 1.36 3.10
C GLY A 108 6.66 2.38 2.42
N MET A 109 7.94 2.08 2.25
CA MET A 109 8.87 2.89 1.45
C MET A 109 9.19 2.16 0.14
N VAL A 110 9.23 2.90 -0.97
CA VAL A 110 9.60 2.36 -2.29
C VAL A 110 10.58 3.28 -3.00
N SER A 111 11.61 2.67 -3.59
CA SER A 111 12.52 3.34 -4.51
C SER A 111 11.92 3.32 -5.93
N VAL A 112 11.89 4.46 -6.62
CA VAL A 112 11.30 4.61 -7.96
C VAL A 112 12.20 5.40 -8.91
N ASP A 113 11.91 5.35 -10.21
CA ASP A 113 12.36 6.34 -11.18
C ASP A 113 11.43 7.58 -11.13
N PRO A 114 11.91 8.77 -10.74
CA PRO A 114 11.10 9.99 -10.66
C PRO A 114 10.46 10.44 -11.97
N ASP A 115 11.03 10.07 -13.12
CA ASP A 115 10.47 10.38 -14.44
C ASP A 115 9.24 9.51 -14.76
N VAL A 116 9.07 8.38 -14.06
CA VAL A 116 7.94 7.46 -14.21
C VAL A 116 6.91 7.63 -13.08
N ILE A 117 7.38 7.71 -11.83
CA ILE A 117 6.59 7.96 -10.62
C ILE A 117 7.26 9.09 -9.84
N PRO A 118 6.66 10.29 -9.76
CA PRO A 118 7.24 11.40 -9.01
C PRO A 118 7.46 11.04 -7.53
N LEU A 119 8.56 11.51 -6.94
CA LEU A 119 8.82 11.36 -5.50
C LEU A 119 7.70 12.02 -4.67
N GLY A 120 7.39 11.42 -3.53
CA GLY A 120 6.27 11.78 -2.64
C GLY A 120 4.92 11.17 -3.03
N SER A 121 4.82 10.57 -4.23
CA SER A 121 3.61 9.88 -4.69
C SER A 121 3.20 8.78 -3.71
N GLN A 122 1.89 8.67 -3.49
CA GLN A 122 1.30 7.58 -2.73
C GLN A 122 0.96 6.45 -3.68
N LEU A 123 1.32 5.24 -3.30
CA LEU A 123 1.15 4.06 -4.12
C LEU A 123 0.36 3.01 -3.37
N TYR A 124 -0.43 2.23 -4.11
CA TYR A 124 -0.82 0.88 -3.71
C TYR A 124 -0.17 -0.11 -4.65
N ILE A 125 0.52 -1.12 -4.10
CA ILE A 125 1.27 -2.11 -4.87
C ILE A 125 0.66 -3.48 -4.55
N GLU A 126 0.11 -4.15 -5.57
CA GLU A 126 -0.56 -5.43 -5.38
C GLU A 126 0.37 -6.46 -4.74
N GLY A 127 -0.09 -7.09 -3.65
CA GLY A 127 0.68 -8.07 -2.89
C GLY A 127 1.76 -7.48 -1.97
N TYR A 128 1.88 -6.15 -1.90
CA TYR A 128 2.76 -5.45 -0.95
C TYR A 128 1.99 -4.49 -0.04
N GLY A 129 0.98 -3.79 -0.57
CA GLY A 129 0.15 -2.81 0.13
C GLY A 129 0.53 -1.36 -0.20
N TYR A 130 0.18 -0.44 0.69
CA TYR A 130 0.44 0.99 0.49
C TYR A 130 1.91 1.35 0.69
N ALA A 131 2.41 2.27 -0.13
CA ALA A 131 3.78 2.76 -0.08
C ALA A 131 3.88 4.24 -0.46
N THR A 132 4.97 4.89 -0.06
CA THR A 132 5.35 6.22 -0.56
C THR A 132 6.64 6.13 -1.36
N ALA A 133 6.66 6.77 -2.52
CA ALA A 133 7.85 6.98 -3.35
C ALA A 133 8.83 7.92 -2.65
N GLU A 134 9.70 7.38 -1.80
CA GLU A 134 10.56 8.15 -0.89
C GLU A 134 12.02 8.21 -1.35
N ASP A 135 12.42 7.34 -2.28
CA ASP A 135 13.83 7.20 -2.64
C ASP A 135 14.03 6.89 -4.14
N THR A 136 15.29 6.98 -4.56
CA THR A 136 15.76 6.58 -5.89
C THR A 136 16.94 5.63 -5.72
N GLY A 137 17.22 4.82 -6.74
CA GLY A 137 18.42 3.99 -6.77
C GLY A 137 19.08 4.06 -8.13
N GLY A 138 20.41 4.00 -8.19
CA GLY A 138 21.14 4.09 -9.47
C GLY A 138 20.76 3.03 -10.51
N SER A 139 20.17 1.91 -10.05
CA SER A 139 19.65 0.83 -10.90
C SER A 139 18.13 0.84 -11.05
N ILE A 140 17.42 1.77 -10.42
CA ILE A 140 15.96 1.89 -10.42
C ILE A 140 15.58 2.93 -11.50
N VAL A 141 15.52 2.45 -12.75
CA VAL A 141 15.27 3.26 -13.94
C VAL A 141 14.14 2.65 -14.75
N GLY A 142 13.27 3.49 -15.30
CA GLY A 142 12.07 3.09 -16.03
C GLY A 142 11.03 2.43 -15.13
N ASN A 143 10.43 1.34 -15.62
CA ASN A 143 9.38 0.62 -14.89
C ASN A 143 9.93 -0.35 -13.83
N ARG A 144 10.98 0.06 -13.11
CA ARG A 144 11.58 -0.73 -12.02
C ARG A 144 11.32 -0.03 -10.70
N ILE A 145 11.02 -0.81 -9.67
CA ILE A 145 10.87 -0.34 -8.29
C ILE A 145 11.57 -1.27 -7.31
N ASP A 146 11.92 -0.77 -6.14
CA ASP A 146 12.48 -1.58 -5.05
C ASP A 146 11.69 -1.36 -3.76
N LEU A 147 11.13 -2.43 -3.22
CA LEU A 147 10.20 -2.40 -2.09
C LEU A 147 10.95 -2.63 -0.77
N ALA A 148 10.82 -1.70 0.17
CA ALA A 148 11.36 -1.89 1.50
C ALA A 148 10.55 -2.95 2.27
N MET A 149 11.19 -3.98 2.80
CA MET A 149 10.53 -5.00 3.63
C MET A 149 11.02 -4.91 5.08
N ASP A 150 10.21 -5.44 6.01
CA ASP A 150 10.55 -5.42 7.43
C ASP A 150 11.52 -6.56 7.83
N SER A 151 11.69 -7.57 6.97
CA SER A 151 12.59 -8.71 7.25
C SER A 151 13.20 -9.33 6.01
N ILE A 152 14.43 -9.87 6.15
CA ILE A 152 15.13 -10.57 5.06
C ILE A 152 14.27 -11.71 4.50
N THR A 153 13.57 -12.45 5.38
CA THR A 153 12.69 -13.55 4.98
C THR A 153 11.55 -13.07 4.08
N GLU A 154 10.94 -11.92 4.39
CA GLU A 154 9.90 -11.33 3.55
C GLU A 154 10.45 -10.92 2.18
N ALA A 155 11.62 -10.26 2.15
CA ALA A 155 12.28 -9.88 0.91
C ALA A 155 12.64 -11.09 0.04
N LEU A 156 13.17 -12.17 0.63
CA LEU A 156 13.49 -13.41 -0.07
C LEU A 156 12.24 -14.12 -0.61
N ASN A 157 11.15 -14.16 0.18
CA ASN A 157 9.88 -14.75 -0.25
C ASN A 157 9.21 -13.93 -1.36
N PHE A 158 9.36 -12.61 -1.33
CA PHE A 158 8.90 -11.73 -2.40
C PHE A 158 9.74 -11.95 -3.67
N GLY A 159 11.06 -11.98 -3.56
CA GLY A 159 11.96 -12.15 -4.70
C GLY A 159 11.80 -11.03 -5.74
N ARG A 160 11.94 -11.37 -7.02
CA ARG A 160 11.76 -10.42 -8.12
C ARG A 160 10.57 -10.83 -8.96
N ARG A 161 9.63 -9.92 -9.20
CA ARG A 161 8.39 -10.20 -9.92
C ARG A 161 7.78 -8.93 -10.52
N GLU A 162 6.89 -9.11 -11.48
CA GLU A 162 6.01 -8.03 -11.90
C GLU A 162 4.93 -7.78 -10.84
N VAL A 163 4.65 -6.51 -10.57
CA VAL A 163 3.56 -6.06 -9.70
C VAL A 163 2.77 -4.97 -10.40
N VAL A 164 1.49 -4.87 -10.06
CA VAL A 164 0.65 -3.74 -10.45
C VAL A 164 0.77 -2.65 -9.39
N VAL A 165 1.06 -1.43 -9.83
CA VAL A 165 1.19 -0.24 -9.00
C VAL A 165 0.12 0.76 -9.38
N TYR A 166 -0.61 1.23 -8.38
CA TYR A 166 -1.61 2.27 -8.49
C TYR A 166 -1.04 3.54 -7.84
N VAL A 167 -0.87 4.60 -8.63
CA VAL A 167 -0.47 5.93 -8.17
C VAL A 167 -1.73 6.66 -7.72
N LEU A 168 -1.79 7.09 -6.47
CA LEU A 168 -2.94 7.73 -5.81
C LEU A 168 -2.83 9.27 -5.91
#